data_AF-A0A250FPC0-F1
#
_entry.id   AF-A0A250FPC0-F1
#
_cell.length_a   1.000
_cell.length_b   1.000
_cell.length_c   1.000
_cell.angle_alpha   90.00
_cell.angle_beta   90.00
_cell.angle_gamma   90.00
#
_symmetry.space_group_name_H-M   'P 1'
#
loop_
_entity.id
_entity.type
_entity.pdbx_description
1 polymer ?
#
loop_
_entity_poly.entity_id
_entity_poly.type
_entity_poly.pdbx_seq_one_letter_code
_entity_poly.pdbx_strand_id
1 'polypeptide(L)'
;MNKWNELCYIVSTHQKKNTKENIFQGEIEDFLENLGWSRSQGEIITQLRVQMGSSTKKADIAIKSANSFQFVIELKRPKESVEKHKKQLISYMRQLKLRFGVLLGDKFQLYYDDTTEDGTEAQKVFEAAFTENNPETEELLSLLTKEQFGKDKLLVFAEKQLEKIQESEVMNEIQEYVEEQLSHLQDKLYKELQEEYDSKLVKKVFEHLNIAISTIAVEEVSLNNLDTTPVEKLPIEFVPNDLEAFKKLLLEKKVAKVEWYYNNGKVEYKTWKASRFKQESPLLGNVYSRPEAKNGKWKELGLAKVVYKID
;
A
#
# COMPACT_ATOMS: atom_id res chain seq x y z
N MET A 1 -19.14 -17.27 -19.08
CA MET A 1 -18.20 -17.39 -17.93
C MET A 1 -17.87 -15.98 -17.51
N ASN A 2 -17.87 -15.64 -16.22
CA ASN A 2 -17.42 -14.30 -15.83
C ASN A 2 -15.90 -14.18 -16.11
N LYS A 3 -15.41 -12.94 -16.27
CA LYS A 3 -14.02 -12.66 -16.66
C LYS A 3 -12.99 -13.26 -15.68
N TRP A 4 -13.35 -13.33 -14.40
CA TRP A 4 -12.48 -13.92 -13.37
C TRP A 4 -12.34 -15.43 -13.50
N ASN A 5 -13.43 -16.16 -13.73
CA ASN A 5 -13.38 -17.61 -13.90
C ASN A 5 -12.62 -17.97 -15.19
N GLU A 6 -12.72 -17.15 -16.24
CA GLU A 6 -11.90 -17.32 -17.45
C GLU A 6 -10.40 -17.18 -17.14
N LEU A 7 -10.01 -16.13 -16.39
CA LEU A 7 -8.62 -15.99 -15.95
C LEU A 7 -8.17 -17.16 -15.06
N CYS A 8 -9.00 -17.62 -14.13
CA CYS A 8 -8.72 -18.82 -13.32
C CYS A 8 -8.52 -20.06 -14.18
N TYR A 9 -9.34 -20.23 -15.22
CA TYR A 9 -9.23 -21.34 -16.16
C TYR A 9 -7.91 -21.30 -16.94
N ILE A 10 -7.54 -20.14 -17.47
CA ILE A 10 -6.26 -19.93 -18.19
C ILE A 10 -5.09 -20.29 -17.25
N VAL A 11 -5.05 -19.67 -16.07
CA VAL A 11 -3.96 -19.87 -15.10
C VAL A 11 -3.85 -21.34 -14.67
N SER A 12 -4.96 -21.96 -14.26
CA SER A 12 -4.95 -23.36 -13.82
C SER A 12 -4.53 -24.34 -14.92
N THR A 13 -4.89 -24.05 -16.17
CA THR A 13 -4.47 -24.83 -17.35
C THR A 13 -2.96 -24.76 -17.54
N HIS A 14 -2.37 -23.56 -17.47
CA HIS A 14 -0.93 -23.38 -17.63
C HIS A 14 -0.12 -23.84 -16.42
N GLN A 15 -0.68 -23.82 -15.21
CA GLN A 15 -0.09 -24.45 -14.03
C GLN A 15 0.06 -25.97 -14.22
N LYS A 16 -1.00 -26.63 -14.69
CA LYS A 16 -1.01 -28.09 -14.95
C LYS A 16 -0.01 -28.47 -16.04
N LYS A 17 0.04 -27.71 -17.13
CA LYS A 17 0.94 -27.93 -18.28
C LYS A 17 2.39 -27.50 -18.01
N ASN A 18 2.68 -26.82 -16.90
CA ASN A 18 3.99 -26.21 -16.61
C ASN A 18 4.52 -25.39 -17.80
N THR A 19 3.65 -24.56 -18.37
CA THR A 19 3.93 -23.87 -19.62
C THR A 19 5.02 -22.81 -19.44
N LYS A 20 5.80 -22.58 -20.51
CA LYS A 20 6.75 -21.46 -20.58
C LYS A 20 6.00 -20.12 -20.50
N GLU A 21 6.65 -19.14 -19.88
CA GLU A 21 6.10 -17.80 -19.64
C GLU A 21 5.63 -17.10 -20.91
N ASN A 22 6.37 -17.22 -22.02
CA ASN A 22 6.01 -16.59 -23.29
C ASN A 22 4.70 -17.12 -23.90
N ILE A 23 4.37 -18.40 -23.69
CA ILE A 23 3.10 -18.97 -24.15
C ILE A 23 1.97 -18.48 -23.25
N PHE A 24 2.20 -18.47 -21.93
CA PHE A 24 1.24 -17.93 -20.97
C PHE A 24 0.98 -16.43 -21.23
N GLN A 25 2.00 -15.67 -21.61
CA GLN A 25 1.86 -14.27 -22.01
C GLN A 25 0.88 -14.09 -23.17
N GLY A 26 0.97 -14.93 -24.21
CA GLY A 26 0.04 -14.88 -25.35
C GLY A 26 -1.42 -15.04 -24.94
N GLU A 27 -1.70 -15.95 -24.00
CA GLU A 27 -3.06 -16.21 -23.50
C GLU A 27 -3.57 -15.08 -22.60
N ILE A 28 -2.69 -14.45 -21.82
CA ILE A 28 -3.03 -13.23 -21.06
C ILE A 28 -3.30 -12.05 -21.99
N GLU A 29 -2.55 -11.92 -23.08
CA GLU A 29 -2.83 -10.91 -24.09
C GLU A 29 -4.17 -11.14 -24.78
N ASP A 30 -4.55 -12.39 -25.10
CA ASP A 30 -5.87 -12.73 -25.64
C ASP A 30 -6.98 -12.40 -24.63
N PHE A 31 -6.75 -12.71 -23.35
CA PHE A 31 -7.66 -12.34 -22.27
C PHE A 31 -7.83 -10.82 -22.15
N LEU A 32 -6.77 -10.03 -22.34
CA LEU A 32 -6.85 -8.56 -22.35
C LEU A 32 -7.66 -8.03 -23.53
N GLU A 33 -7.64 -8.70 -24.69
CA GLU A 33 -8.55 -8.40 -25.80
C GLU A 33 -10.01 -8.66 -25.41
N ASN A 34 -10.29 -9.72 -24.65
CA ASN A 34 -11.62 -9.97 -24.07
C ASN A 34 -12.03 -8.92 -23.01
N LEU A 35 -11.07 -8.20 -22.41
CA LEU A 35 -11.33 -7.04 -21.55
C LEU A 35 -11.55 -5.73 -22.35
N GLY A 36 -11.44 -5.78 -23.68
CA GLY A 36 -11.72 -4.69 -24.61
C GLY A 36 -10.49 -3.91 -25.09
N TRP A 37 -9.27 -4.28 -24.65
CA TRP A 37 -8.03 -3.65 -25.09
C TRP A 37 -7.59 -4.21 -26.44
N SER A 38 -7.13 -3.38 -27.38
CA SER A 38 -6.84 -3.84 -28.75
C SER A 38 -5.35 -3.91 -29.07
N ARG A 39 -4.83 -5.08 -29.48
CA ARG A 39 -3.47 -5.18 -30.05
C ARG A 39 -3.35 -4.42 -31.38
N SER A 40 -4.37 -4.52 -32.24
CA SER A 40 -4.36 -3.89 -33.57
C SER A 40 -4.40 -2.36 -33.51
N GLN A 41 -4.95 -1.78 -32.45
CA GLN A 41 -4.90 -0.34 -32.17
C GLN A 41 -3.65 0.09 -31.38
N GLY A 42 -2.75 -0.85 -31.05
CA GLY A 42 -1.53 -0.56 -30.29
C GLY A 42 -1.78 -0.26 -28.81
N GLU A 43 -2.89 -0.74 -28.25
CA GLU A 43 -3.27 -0.55 -26.84
C GLU A 43 -2.61 -1.60 -25.94
N ILE A 44 -2.34 -2.80 -26.45
CA ILE A 44 -1.58 -3.84 -25.77
C ILE A 44 -0.16 -3.84 -26.34
N ILE A 45 0.81 -3.41 -25.54
CA ILE A 45 2.22 -3.32 -25.92
C ILE A 45 3.00 -4.39 -25.19
N THR A 46 3.55 -5.35 -25.93
CA THR A 46 4.34 -6.44 -25.36
C THR A 46 5.82 -6.06 -25.32
N GLN A 47 6.53 -6.54 -24.29
CA GLN A 47 7.98 -6.40 -24.19
C GLN A 47 8.45 -4.94 -24.31
N LEU A 48 7.68 -4.01 -23.72
CA LEU A 48 7.92 -2.57 -23.75
C LEU A 48 9.30 -2.27 -23.16
N ARG A 49 10.16 -1.64 -23.95
CA ARG A 49 11.49 -1.21 -23.51
C ARG A 49 11.37 0.02 -22.62
N VAL A 50 11.76 -0.11 -21.37
CA VAL A 50 11.78 0.98 -20.38
C VAL A 50 13.22 1.26 -19.98
N GLN A 51 13.62 2.53 -20.09
CA GLN A 51 14.96 2.96 -19.69
C GLN A 51 15.08 3.00 -18.17
N MET A 52 16.15 2.39 -17.65
CA MET A 52 16.47 2.27 -16.23
C MET A 52 17.92 2.74 -16.03
N GLY A 53 18.09 4.06 -15.95
CA GLY A 53 19.42 4.69 -15.93
C GLY A 53 20.18 4.41 -17.22
N SER A 54 21.29 3.67 -17.12
CA SER A 54 22.10 3.24 -18.27
C SER A 54 21.65 1.93 -18.92
N SER A 55 20.74 1.19 -18.27
CA SER A 55 20.23 -0.09 -18.76
C SER A 55 18.83 0.04 -19.34
N THR A 56 18.43 -0.87 -20.24
CA THR A 56 17.06 -0.97 -20.73
C THR A 56 16.48 -2.30 -20.27
N LYS A 57 15.33 -2.26 -19.61
CA LYS A 57 14.56 -3.45 -19.23
C LYS A 57 13.28 -3.55 -20.05
N LYS A 58 12.67 -4.73 -20.06
CA LYS A 58 11.43 -4.99 -20.80
C LYS A 58 10.32 -5.34 -19.81
N ALA A 59 9.26 -4.53 -19.81
CA ALA A 59 8.01 -4.91 -19.15
C ALA A 59 7.25 -5.91 -20.02
N ASP A 60 6.63 -6.91 -19.42
CA ASP A 60 6.00 -8.00 -20.17
C ASP A 60 4.83 -7.49 -21.02
N ILE A 61 3.91 -6.77 -20.40
CA ILE A 61 2.76 -6.13 -21.08
C ILE A 61 2.54 -4.73 -20.51
N ALA A 62 2.32 -3.74 -21.36
CA ALA A 62 1.87 -2.41 -20.97
C ALA A 62 0.58 -2.06 -21.71
N ILE A 63 -0.38 -1.49 -20.99
CA ILE A 63 -1.65 -1.04 -21.54
C ILE A 63 -1.59 0.45 -21.81
N LYS A 64 -2.00 0.85 -23.00
CA LYS A 64 -2.01 2.22 -23.49
C LYS A 64 -3.42 2.58 -23.97
N SER A 65 -3.88 3.78 -23.61
CA SER A 65 -5.10 4.37 -24.16
C SER A 65 -4.77 5.75 -24.71
N ALA A 66 -5.24 6.04 -25.92
CA ALA A 66 -4.86 7.20 -26.71
C ALA A 66 -3.32 7.36 -26.80
N ASN A 67 -2.73 8.21 -25.94
CA ASN A 67 -1.28 8.45 -25.87
C ASN A 67 -0.66 8.32 -24.48
N SER A 68 -1.39 7.76 -23.51
CA SER A 68 -0.89 7.59 -22.14
C SER A 68 -0.94 6.12 -21.71
N PHE A 69 0.10 5.69 -21.01
CA PHE A 69 0.09 4.39 -20.35
C PHE A 69 -0.93 4.41 -19.22
N GLN A 70 -1.71 3.33 -19.12
CA GLN A 70 -2.79 3.17 -18.16
C GLN A 70 -2.32 2.35 -16.97
N PHE A 71 -1.77 1.18 -17.26
CA PHE A 71 -1.14 0.30 -16.29
C PHE A 71 -0.15 -0.65 -16.98
N VAL A 72 0.71 -1.27 -16.18
CA VAL A 72 1.69 -2.26 -16.63
C VAL A 72 1.39 -3.60 -15.95
N ILE A 73 1.66 -4.69 -16.64
CA ILE A 73 1.55 -6.06 -16.12
C ILE A 73 2.94 -6.69 -16.16
N GLU A 74 3.42 -7.09 -14.99
CA GLU A 74 4.58 -7.95 -14.85
C GLU A 74 4.06 -9.39 -14.69
N LEU A 75 4.48 -10.27 -15.61
CA LEU A 75 3.95 -11.61 -15.74
C LEU A 75 5.01 -12.62 -15.34
N LYS A 76 4.63 -13.62 -14.56
CA LYS A 76 5.49 -14.75 -14.22
C LYS A 76 4.78 -16.04 -14.52
N ARG A 77 5.56 -17.13 -14.48
CA ARG A 77 4.97 -18.46 -14.62
C ARG A 77 3.87 -18.66 -13.57
N PRO A 78 2.77 -19.32 -13.91
CA PRO A 78 1.64 -19.52 -12.99
C PRO A 78 1.95 -20.23 -11.67
N LYS A 79 3.12 -20.87 -11.53
CA LYS A 79 3.59 -21.53 -10.29
C LYS A 79 4.66 -20.73 -9.57
N GLU A 80 5.14 -19.65 -10.18
CA GLU A 80 6.23 -18.86 -9.65
C GLU A 80 5.68 -17.80 -8.70
N SER A 81 6.25 -17.76 -7.49
CA SER A 81 5.95 -16.72 -6.52
C SER A 81 6.25 -15.33 -7.06
N VAL A 82 5.24 -14.49 -7.05
CA VAL A 82 5.33 -13.11 -7.54
C VAL A 82 6.12 -12.17 -6.63
N GLU A 83 6.26 -12.45 -5.33
CA GLU A 83 6.79 -11.48 -4.34
C GLU A 83 8.18 -10.94 -4.68
N LYS A 84 9.06 -11.80 -5.20
CA LYS A 84 10.43 -11.45 -5.63
C LYS A 84 10.47 -10.48 -6.83
N HIS A 85 9.36 -10.33 -7.55
CA HIS A 85 9.24 -9.49 -8.74
C HIS A 85 8.54 -8.15 -8.46
N LYS A 86 8.09 -7.89 -7.21
CA LYS A 86 7.50 -6.61 -6.78
C LYS A 86 8.37 -5.41 -7.20
N LYS A 87 9.66 -5.43 -6.88
CA LYS A 87 10.58 -4.31 -7.18
C LYS A 87 10.68 -4.00 -8.68
N GLN A 88 10.53 -5.01 -9.53
CA GLN A 88 10.57 -4.85 -10.97
C GLN A 88 9.30 -4.12 -11.45
N LEU A 89 8.12 -4.55 -11.03
CA LEU A 89 6.86 -3.88 -11.34
C LEU A 89 6.87 -2.41 -10.89
N ILE A 90 7.25 -2.15 -9.64
CA ILE A 90 7.31 -0.79 -9.07
C ILE A 90 8.28 0.09 -9.86
N SER A 91 9.42 -0.46 -10.30
CA SER A 91 10.36 0.27 -11.14
C SER A 91 9.72 0.69 -12.46
N TYR A 92 8.94 -0.18 -13.12
CA TYR A 92 8.20 0.18 -14.33
C TYR A 92 7.12 1.22 -14.07
N MET A 93 6.34 1.06 -13.01
CA MET A 93 5.31 2.03 -12.63
C MET A 93 5.91 3.42 -12.47
N ARG A 94 7.01 3.55 -11.72
CA ARG A 94 7.71 4.81 -11.50
C ARG A 94 8.25 5.44 -12.79
N GLN A 95 8.95 4.66 -13.63
CA GLN A 95 9.51 5.21 -14.87
C GLN A 95 8.43 5.64 -15.88
N LEU A 96 7.30 4.93 -15.89
CA LEU A 96 6.17 5.23 -16.78
C LEU A 96 5.15 6.19 -16.13
N LYS A 97 5.38 6.62 -14.89
CA LYS A 97 4.47 7.46 -14.08
C LYS A 97 3.05 6.91 -14.00
N LEU A 98 2.95 5.60 -13.77
CA LEU A 98 1.69 4.87 -13.70
C LEU A 98 1.15 4.82 -12.27
N ARG A 99 -0.15 5.09 -12.12
CA ARG A 99 -0.86 4.87 -10.85
C ARG A 99 -1.11 3.40 -10.55
N PHE A 100 -1.25 2.56 -11.57
CA PHE A 100 -1.62 1.15 -11.39
C PHE A 100 -0.63 0.20 -12.06
N GLY A 101 -0.40 -0.93 -11.40
CA GLY A 101 0.39 -2.04 -11.92
C GLY A 101 -0.18 -3.37 -11.45
N VAL A 102 -0.09 -4.40 -12.30
CA VAL A 102 -0.55 -5.75 -12.00
C VAL A 102 0.64 -6.68 -11.96
N LEU A 103 0.70 -7.52 -10.93
CA LEU A 103 1.66 -8.62 -10.84
C LEU A 103 0.90 -9.94 -10.91
N LEU A 104 1.23 -10.77 -11.89
CA LEU A 104 0.50 -12.00 -12.18
C LEU A 104 1.45 -13.20 -12.22
N GLY A 105 1.19 -14.22 -11.39
CA GLY A 105 2.00 -15.45 -11.33
C GLY A 105 1.25 -16.55 -10.59
N ASP A 106 1.73 -16.96 -9.41
CA ASP A 106 1.00 -17.85 -8.50
C ASP A 106 -0.28 -17.23 -7.91
N LYS A 107 -0.37 -15.90 -7.93
CA LYS A 107 -1.52 -15.09 -7.52
C LYS A 107 -1.66 -13.84 -8.36
N PHE A 108 -2.79 -13.17 -8.21
CA PHE A 108 -3.08 -11.86 -8.77
C PHE A 108 -2.81 -10.78 -7.71
N GLN A 109 -2.06 -9.74 -8.04
CA GLN A 109 -1.86 -8.57 -7.17
C GLN A 109 -2.08 -7.27 -7.95
N LEU A 110 -2.80 -6.33 -7.35
CA LEU A 110 -2.91 -4.96 -7.83
C LEU A 110 -2.05 -4.05 -6.95
N TYR A 111 -1.21 -3.25 -7.60
CA TYR A 111 -0.41 -2.20 -7.00
C TYR A 111 -0.96 -0.83 -7.40
N TYR A 112 -0.92 0.09 -6.43
CA TYR A 112 -1.32 1.47 -6.60
C TYR A 112 -0.20 2.41 -6.12
N ASP A 113 0.10 3.42 -6.91
CA ASP A 113 1.02 4.51 -6.58
C ASP A 113 0.27 5.83 -6.52
N ASP A 114 0.36 6.50 -5.37
CA ASP A 114 -0.19 7.84 -5.20
C ASP A 114 0.75 8.87 -5.81
N THR A 115 0.64 9.03 -7.13
CA THR A 115 1.43 10.00 -7.91
C THR A 115 1.26 11.46 -7.48
N THR A 116 0.38 11.78 -6.52
CA THR A 116 0.21 13.14 -6.01
C THR A 116 1.22 13.51 -4.93
N GLU A 117 1.85 12.52 -4.30
CA GLU A 117 2.86 12.72 -3.25
C GLU A 117 4.24 12.23 -3.76
N ASP A 118 5.07 13.17 -4.21
CA ASP A 118 6.40 12.86 -4.73
C ASP A 118 7.23 12.06 -3.71
N GLY A 119 7.69 10.87 -4.09
CA GLY A 119 8.53 10.01 -3.25
C GLY A 119 7.79 8.86 -2.57
N THR A 120 6.48 8.69 -2.79
CA THR A 120 5.79 7.46 -2.39
C THR A 120 6.25 6.27 -3.24
N GLU A 121 6.29 5.09 -2.61
CA GLU A 121 6.44 3.82 -3.33
C GLU A 121 5.06 3.17 -3.48
N ALA A 122 4.79 2.61 -4.67
CA ALA A 122 3.57 1.88 -4.93
C ALA A 122 3.32 0.75 -3.92
N GLN A 123 2.09 0.67 -3.41
CA GLN A 123 1.65 -0.30 -2.42
C GLN A 123 0.71 -1.34 -3.04
N LYS A 124 0.74 -2.55 -2.50
CA LYS A 124 -0.19 -3.62 -2.88
C LYS A 124 -1.54 -3.35 -2.23
N VAL A 125 -2.53 -2.97 -3.03
CA VAL A 125 -3.90 -2.63 -2.56
C VAL A 125 -4.89 -3.79 -2.71
N PHE A 126 -4.50 -4.85 -3.43
CA PHE A 126 -5.31 -6.06 -3.57
C PHE A 126 -4.45 -7.29 -3.85
N GLU A 127 -4.88 -8.44 -3.34
CA GLU A 127 -4.31 -9.75 -3.62
C GLU A 127 -5.41 -10.81 -3.68
N ALA A 128 -5.34 -11.71 -4.66
CA ALA A 128 -6.22 -12.87 -4.73
C ALA A 128 -5.51 -14.12 -5.26
N ALA A 129 -5.81 -15.26 -4.64
CA ALA A 129 -5.55 -16.56 -5.22
C ALA A 129 -6.58 -16.87 -6.32
N PHE A 130 -6.19 -17.67 -7.32
CA PHE A 130 -7.06 -18.07 -8.43
C PHE A 130 -8.09 -19.11 -7.99
N THR A 131 -9.20 -18.62 -7.42
CA THR A 131 -10.36 -19.42 -7.01
C THR A 131 -11.59 -18.90 -7.74
N GLU A 132 -12.30 -19.78 -8.44
CA GLU A 132 -13.52 -19.42 -9.17
C GLU A 132 -14.60 -18.86 -8.23
N ASN A 133 -15.50 -18.05 -8.80
CA ASN A 133 -16.69 -17.51 -8.13
C ASN A 133 -16.37 -16.63 -6.92
N ASN A 134 -15.31 -15.82 -7.01
CA ASN A 134 -15.03 -14.75 -6.05
C ASN A 134 -15.67 -13.43 -6.56
N PRO A 135 -16.72 -12.90 -5.90
CA PRO A 135 -17.42 -11.69 -6.35
C PRO A 135 -16.53 -10.45 -6.34
N GLU A 136 -15.60 -10.34 -5.40
CA GLU A 136 -14.74 -9.18 -5.25
C GLU A 136 -13.70 -9.10 -6.38
N THR A 137 -13.14 -10.25 -6.79
CA THR A 137 -12.22 -10.31 -7.94
C THR A 137 -12.95 -10.12 -9.26
N GLU A 138 -14.20 -10.57 -9.37
CA GLU A 138 -15.05 -10.30 -10.52
C GLU A 138 -15.31 -8.80 -10.67
N GLU A 139 -15.67 -8.12 -9.58
CA GLU A 139 -15.84 -6.68 -9.56
C GLU A 139 -14.53 -5.97 -9.91
N LEU A 140 -13.40 -6.37 -9.33
CA LEU A 140 -12.09 -5.78 -9.63
C LEU A 140 -11.73 -5.92 -11.12
N LEU A 141 -11.90 -7.10 -11.71
CA LEU A 141 -11.63 -7.29 -13.13
C LEU A 141 -12.55 -6.47 -14.02
N SER A 142 -13.81 -6.23 -13.59
CA SER A 142 -14.72 -5.34 -14.30
C SER A 142 -14.14 -3.93 -14.41
N LEU A 143 -13.47 -3.45 -13.36
CA LEU A 143 -12.82 -2.13 -13.30
C LEU A 143 -11.54 -2.04 -14.16
N LEU A 144 -10.94 -3.18 -14.52
CA LEU A 144 -9.77 -3.24 -15.41
C LEU A 144 -10.12 -3.34 -16.90
N THR A 145 -11.41 -3.37 -17.23
CA THR A 145 -11.88 -3.34 -18.62
C THR A 145 -11.67 -1.96 -19.23
N LYS A 146 -11.46 -1.89 -20.56
CA LYS A 146 -11.29 -0.60 -21.26
C LYS A 146 -12.43 0.39 -20.99
N GLU A 147 -13.66 -0.10 -20.86
CA GLU A 147 -14.85 0.73 -20.64
C GLU A 147 -14.92 1.32 -19.22
N GLN A 148 -14.42 0.59 -18.22
CA GLN A 148 -14.52 1.01 -16.81
C GLN A 148 -13.23 1.60 -16.27
N PHE A 149 -12.08 1.25 -16.86
CA PHE A 149 -10.79 1.72 -16.39
C PHE A 149 -10.68 3.24 -16.50
N GLY A 150 -10.15 3.85 -15.45
CA GLY A 150 -10.05 5.31 -15.33
C GLY A 150 -11.33 6.00 -14.85
N LYS A 151 -12.41 5.25 -14.61
CA LYS A 151 -13.52 5.75 -13.78
C LYS A 151 -13.09 5.77 -12.31
N ASP A 152 -13.64 6.72 -11.55
CA ASP A 152 -13.21 7.01 -10.18
C ASP A 152 -13.27 5.79 -9.25
N LYS A 153 -14.11 4.78 -9.52
CA LYS A 153 -14.31 3.64 -8.63
C LYS A 153 -13.02 2.86 -8.29
N LEU A 154 -12.15 2.59 -9.28
CA LEU A 154 -10.89 1.88 -9.01
C LEU A 154 -9.91 2.75 -8.20
N LEU A 155 -9.90 4.05 -8.49
CA LEU A 155 -9.08 5.02 -7.78
C LEU A 155 -9.51 5.14 -6.32
N VAL A 156 -10.81 5.33 -6.07
CA VAL A 156 -11.39 5.42 -4.73
C VAL A 156 -11.14 4.13 -3.93
N PHE A 157 -11.28 2.97 -4.56
CA PHE A 157 -10.94 1.70 -3.91
C PHE A 157 -9.47 1.67 -3.47
N ALA A 158 -8.55 2.00 -4.38
CA ALA A 158 -7.12 1.95 -4.10
C ALA A 158 -6.69 2.97 -3.04
N GLU A 159 -7.27 4.18 -3.06
CA GLU A 159 -7.04 5.22 -2.06
C GLU A 159 -7.52 4.78 -0.67
N LYS A 160 -8.72 4.23 -0.56
CA LYS A 160 -9.25 3.70 0.72
C LYS A 160 -8.45 2.52 1.24
N GLN A 161 -8.01 1.62 0.36
CA GLN A 161 -7.12 0.52 0.75
C GLN A 161 -5.77 1.02 1.24
N LEU A 162 -5.20 2.03 0.57
CA LEU A 162 -3.95 2.64 1.00
C LEU A 162 -4.08 3.27 2.40
N GLU A 163 -5.19 3.96 2.69
CA GLU A 163 -5.47 4.47 4.04
C GLU A 163 -5.51 3.35 5.08
N LYS A 164 -6.19 2.23 4.79
CA LYS A 164 -6.24 1.08 5.70
C LYS A 164 -4.88 0.43 5.94
N ILE A 165 -4.05 0.33 4.91
CA ILE A 165 -2.67 -0.16 5.02
C ILE A 165 -1.88 0.77 5.97
N GLN A 166 -1.94 2.07 5.75
CA GLN A 166 -1.25 3.06 6.59
C GLN A 166 -1.76 3.06 8.03
N GLU A 167 -3.08 2.93 8.25
CA GLU A 167 -3.67 2.78 9.58
C GLU A 167 -3.13 1.53 10.29
N SER A 168 -3.06 0.40 9.58
CA SER A 168 -2.53 -0.87 10.10
C SER A 168 -1.06 -0.76 10.53
N GLU A 169 -0.23 -0.13 9.71
CA GLU A 169 1.19 0.07 10.04
C GLU A 169 1.37 0.92 11.30
N VAL A 170 0.59 1.99 11.46
CA VAL A 170 0.61 2.83 12.67
C VAL A 170 0.07 2.06 13.88
N MET A 171 -0.98 1.26 13.71
CA MET A 171 -1.51 0.41 14.79
C MET A 171 -0.47 -0.59 15.29
N ASN A 172 0.31 -1.20 14.39
CA ASN A 172 1.41 -2.09 14.76
C ASN A 172 2.50 -1.35 15.54
N GLU A 173 2.89 -0.14 15.12
CA GLU A 173 3.86 0.69 15.86
C GLU A 173 3.35 1.00 17.29
N ILE A 174 2.07 1.30 17.45
CA ILE A 174 1.45 1.52 18.76
C ILE A 174 1.44 0.23 19.59
N GLN A 175 1.12 -0.91 18.97
CA GLN A 175 1.08 -2.20 19.66
C GLN A 175 2.45 -2.59 20.19
N GLU A 176 3.49 -2.51 19.36
CA GLU A 176 4.89 -2.75 19.77
C GLU A 176 5.27 -1.88 20.98
N TYR A 177 4.87 -0.61 20.96
CA TYR A 177 5.16 0.30 22.07
C TYR A 177 4.45 -0.12 23.37
N VAL A 178 3.17 -0.51 23.30
CA VAL A 178 2.44 -0.98 24.48
C VAL A 178 3.07 -2.26 25.02
N GLU A 179 3.49 -3.19 24.15
CA GLU A 179 4.18 -4.42 24.55
C GLU A 179 5.52 -4.13 25.25
N GLU A 180 6.32 -3.19 24.71
CA GLU A 180 7.57 -2.71 25.35
C GLU A 180 7.28 -2.16 26.75
N GLN A 181 6.26 -1.31 26.90
CA GLN A 181 5.90 -0.73 28.21
C GLN A 181 5.37 -1.79 29.19
N LEU A 182 4.58 -2.75 28.73
CA LEU A 182 4.09 -3.85 29.56
C LEU A 182 5.25 -4.70 30.09
N SER A 183 6.24 -5.00 29.24
CA SER A 183 7.46 -5.71 29.66
C SER A 183 8.22 -4.93 30.74
N HIS A 184 8.40 -3.61 30.57
CA HIS A 184 9.06 -2.79 31.58
C HIS A 184 8.28 -2.70 32.91
N LEU A 185 6.96 -2.64 32.85
CA LEU A 185 6.10 -2.64 34.04
C LEU A 185 6.18 -3.99 34.77
N GLN A 186 6.16 -5.10 34.04
CA GLN A 186 6.35 -6.44 34.59
C GLN A 186 7.72 -6.57 35.27
N ASP A 187 8.79 -6.12 34.62
CA ASP A 187 10.14 -6.15 35.18
C ASP A 187 10.26 -5.31 36.46
N LYS A 188 9.62 -4.13 36.48
CA LYS A 188 9.61 -3.26 37.65
C LYS A 188 8.86 -3.91 38.81
N LEU A 189 7.65 -4.41 38.55
CA LEU A 189 6.83 -5.09 39.56
C LEU A 189 7.53 -6.35 40.09
N TYR A 190 8.19 -7.10 39.21
CA TYR A 190 8.95 -8.28 39.60
C TYR A 190 10.06 -7.94 40.60
N LYS A 191 10.85 -6.89 40.32
CA LYS A 191 11.93 -6.42 41.20
C LYS A 191 11.40 -5.90 42.53
N GLU A 192 10.35 -5.08 42.51
CA GLU A 192 9.70 -4.54 43.71
C GLU A 192 9.24 -5.65 44.65
N LEU A 193 8.58 -6.69 44.13
CA LEU A 193 8.10 -7.81 44.94
C LEU A 193 9.24 -8.70 45.47
N GLN A 194 10.39 -8.76 44.81
CA GLN A 194 11.55 -9.49 45.31
C GLN A 194 12.23 -8.81 46.52
N GLU A 195 11.96 -7.52 46.77
CA GLU A 195 12.46 -6.81 47.95
C GLU A 195 11.65 -7.15 49.21
N GLU A 196 10.37 -7.47 49.06
CA GLU A 196 9.44 -7.73 50.17
C GLU A 196 9.14 -9.22 50.41
N TYR A 197 9.27 -10.07 49.39
CA TYR A 197 8.85 -11.47 49.43
C TYR A 197 9.95 -12.45 48.98
N ASP A 198 9.79 -13.73 49.34
CA ASP A 198 10.71 -14.80 48.89
C ASP A 198 10.76 -14.89 47.36
N SER A 199 11.96 -14.81 46.80
CA SER A 199 12.16 -14.71 45.35
C SER A 199 11.68 -15.94 44.58
N LYS A 200 11.63 -17.13 45.20
CA LYS A 200 11.12 -18.35 44.54
C LYS A 200 9.60 -18.29 44.41
N LEU A 201 8.91 -17.76 45.42
CA LEU A 201 7.46 -17.55 45.37
C LEU A 201 7.08 -16.51 44.32
N VAL A 202 7.79 -15.37 44.28
CA VAL A 202 7.57 -14.31 43.27
C VAL A 202 7.78 -14.87 41.85
N LYS A 203 8.87 -15.61 41.62
CA LYS A 203 9.12 -16.26 40.32
C LYS A 203 7.97 -17.16 39.89
N LYS A 204 7.46 -18.00 40.79
CA LYS A 204 6.36 -18.93 40.51
C LYS A 204 5.08 -18.19 40.11
N VAL A 205 4.79 -17.03 40.70
CA VAL A 205 3.62 -16.20 40.34
C VAL A 205 3.80 -15.66 38.92
N PHE A 206 4.97 -15.08 38.60
CA PHE A 206 5.23 -14.49 37.28
C PHE A 206 5.32 -15.53 36.17
N GLU A 207 5.75 -16.76 36.45
CA GLU A 207 5.69 -17.88 35.49
C GLU A 207 4.26 -18.19 35.02
N HIS A 208 3.23 -17.79 35.79
CA HIS A 208 1.82 -17.97 35.45
C HIS A 208 1.12 -16.64 35.11
N LEU A 209 1.86 -15.53 35.05
CA LEU A 209 1.33 -14.23 34.64
C LEU A 209 1.31 -14.15 33.11
N ASN A 210 0.12 -14.07 32.52
CA ASN A 210 -0.05 -13.87 31.09
C ASN A 210 -0.72 -12.52 30.83
N ILE A 211 0.02 -11.57 30.28
CA ILE A 211 -0.50 -10.29 29.81
C ILE A 211 -0.20 -10.22 28.31
N ALA A 212 -1.25 -10.15 27.50
CA ALA A 212 -1.12 -10.08 26.05
C ALA A 212 -2.14 -9.10 25.47
N ILE A 213 -1.76 -8.44 24.38
CA ILE A 213 -2.67 -7.64 23.58
C ILE A 213 -3.45 -8.61 22.69
N SER A 214 -4.77 -8.50 22.70
CA SER A 214 -5.61 -9.30 21.79
C SER A 214 -5.40 -8.85 20.35
N THR A 215 -5.50 -9.78 19.41
CA THR A 215 -5.38 -9.48 17.97
C THR A 215 -6.37 -8.41 17.54
N ILE A 216 -5.88 -7.32 16.98
CA ILE A 216 -6.70 -6.24 16.40
C ILE A 216 -6.91 -6.58 14.92
N ALA A 217 -8.14 -6.89 14.53
CA ALA A 217 -8.46 -7.08 13.12
C ALA A 217 -8.59 -5.71 12.44
N VAL A 218 -7.89 -5.53 11.32
CA VAL A 218 -8.07 -4.36 10.46
C VAL A 218 -9.20 -4.65 9.49
N GLU A 219 -10.20 -3.78 9.43
CA GLU A 219 -11.27 -3.89 8.43
C GLU A 219 -10.69 -3.68 7.03
N GLU A 220 -10.81 -4.69 6.18
CA GLU A 220 -10.46 -4.60 4.77
C GLU A 220 -11.54 -3.81 4.01
N VAL A 221 -11.12 -2.98 3.05
CA VAL A 221 -12.07 -2.30 2.16
C VAL A 221 -12.58 -3.31 1.15
N SER A 222 -13.90 -3.53 1.14
CA SER A 222 -14.52 -4.36 0.11
C SER A 222 -15.01 -3.54 -1.07
N LEU A 223 -14.69 -3.99 -2.28
CA LEU A 223 -15.20 -3.39 -3.52
C LEU A 223 -16.72 -3.42 -3.63
N ASN A 224 -17.36 -4.44 -3.03
CA ASN A 224 -18.80 -4.68 -3.16
C ASN A 224 -19.64 -3.63 -2.41
N ASN A 225 -19.09 -3.05 -1.34
CA ASN A 225 -19.77 -2.05 -0.49
C ASN A 225 -19.05 -0.69 -0.54
N LEU A 226 -18.31 -0.43 -1.61
CA LEU A 226 -17.49 0.77 -1.75
C LEU A 226 -18.37 2.01 -1.93
N ASP A 227 -18.31 2.93 -0.97
CA ASP A 227 -18.76 4.30 -1.18
C ASP A 227 -17.81 5.00 -2.18
N THR A 228 -18.36 5.55 -3.27
CA THR A 228 -17.60 6.20 -4.34
C THR A 228 -17.29 7.68 -4.05
N THR A 229 -17.57 8.17 -2.84
CA THR A 229 -17.09 9.47 -2.40
C THR A 229 -15.55 9.55 -2.51
N PRO A 230 -15.02 10.55 -3.23
CA PRO A 230 -13.58 10.76 -3.31
C PRO A 230 -12.95 10.92 -1.93
N VAL A 231 -11.77 10.35 -1.75
CA VAL A 231 -11.00 10.49 -0.52
C VAL A 231 -10.34 11.88 -0.52
N GLU A 232 -10.85 12.79 0.31
CA GLU A 232 -10.27 14.12 0.44
C GLU A 232 -9.21 14.18 1.55
N LYS A 233 -7.94 14.15 1.13
CA LYS A 233 -6.79 14.24 2.02
C LYS A 233 -6.48 15.68 2.41
N LEU A 234 -6.05 15.87 3.65
CA LEU A 234 -5.45 17.13 4.11
C LEU A 234 -4.17 17.37 3.31
N PRO A 235 -3.99 18.53 2.63
CA PRO A 235 -2.73 18.82 1.97
C PRO A 235 -1.57 18.89 2.97
N ILE A 236 -0.57 18.01 2.78
CA ILE A 236 0.65 17.96 3.61
C ILE A 236 1.86 18.30 2.75
N GLU A 237 2.70 19.20 3.23
CA GLU A 237 3.97 19.58 2.60
C GLU A 237 5.13 19.21 3.53
N PHE A 238 6.22 18.73 2.94
CA PHE A 238 7.47 18.44 3.65
C PHE A 238 8.56 19.42 3.23
N VAL A 239 9.41 19.82 4.18
CA VAL A 239 10.61 20.62 3.94
C VAL A 239 11.78 19.91 4.64
N PRO A 240 12.71 19.30 3.90
CA PRO A 240 12.78 19.23 2.42
C PRO A 240 11.60 18.45 1.80
N ASN A 241 11.28 18.76 0.53
CA ASN A 241 10.15 18.17 -0.20
C ASN A 241 10.39 16.72 -0.65
N ASP A 242 11.64 16.29 -0.72
CA ASP A 242 12.00 14.90 -0.97
C ASP A 242 11.69 14.06 0.28
N LEU A 243 10.70 13.16 0.19
CA LEU A 243 10.21 12.36 1.32
C LEU A 243 11.32 11.47 1.93
N GLU A 244 12.22 10.92 1.12
CA GLU A 244 13.32 10.08 1.59
C GLU A 244 14.36 10.90 2.37
N ALA A 245 14.72 12.08 1.85
CA ALA A 245 15.59 13.03 2.54
C ALA A 245 14.94 13.54 3.83
N PHE A 246 13.66 13.88 3.79
CA PHE A 246 12.90 14.28 4.98
C PHE A 246 12.88 13.15 6.02
N LYS A 247 12.58 11.93 5.60
CA LYS A 247 12.54 10.74 6.46
C LYS A 247 13.90 10.48 7.10
N LYS A 248 14.99 10.60 6.34
CA LYS A 248 16.36 10.49 6.86
C LYS A 248 16.66 11.55 7.93
N LEU A 249 16.32 12.82 7.67
CA LEU A 249 16.52 13.89 8.64
C LEU A 249 15.67 13.69 9.90
N LEU A 250 14.42 13.22 9.75
CA LEU A 250 13.55 12.90 10.88
C LEU A 250 14.13 11.77 11.74
N LEU A 251 14.73 10.75 11.11
CA LEU A 251 15.38 9.66 11.83
C LEU A 251 16.59 10.13 12.65
N GLU A 252 17.34 11.09 12.13
CA GLU A 252 18.52 11.67 12.80
C GLU A 252 18.13 12.64 13.92
N LYS A 253 17.20 13.56 13.65
CA LYS A 253 16.84 14.65 14.57
C LYS A 253 15.77 14.23 15.59
N LYS A 254 14.95 13.24 15.25
CA LYS A 254 13.75 12.81 16.02
C LYS A 254 12.78 13.93 16.35
N VAL A 255 12.81 15.04 15.61
CA VAL A 255 11.96 16.19 15.82
C VAL A 255 11.73 16.94 14.51
N ALA A 256 10.51 17.45 14.31
CA ALA A 256 10.16 18.34 13.21
C ALA A 256 9.30 19.50 13.73
N LYS A 257 9.42 20.67 13.09
CA LYS A 257 8.49 21.80 13.25
C LYS A 257 7.24 21.51 12.41
N VAL A 258 6.08 21.84 12.92
CA VAL A 258 4.80 21.64 12.24
C VAL A 258 4.04 22.95 12.20
N GLU A 259 3.71 23.40 11.00
CA GLU A 259 2.96 24.63 10.75
C GLU A 259 1.57 24.27 10.22
N TRP A 260 0.53 24.68 10.94
CA TRP A 260 -0.86 24.43 10.58
C TRP A 260 -1.45 25.70 10.00
N TYR A 261 -1.79 25.67 8.71
CA TYR A 261 -2.34 26.81 7.98
C TYR A 261 -3.86 26.68 7.93
N TYR A 262 -4.55 27.75 8.31
CA TYR A 262 -6.02 27.82 8.31
C TYR A 262 -6.53 28.69 7.17
N ASN A 263 -7.75 28.43 6.71
CA ASN A 263 -8.41 29.17 5.62
C ASN A 263 -8.61 30.67 5.95
N ASN A 264 -8.61 31.04 7.22
CA ASN A 264 -8.71 32.44 7.68
C ASN A 264 -7.35 33.17 7.74
N GLY A 265 -6.26 32.53 7.29
CA GLY A 265 -4.91 33.09 7.31
C GLY A 265 -4.15 32.89 8.64
N LYS A 266 -4.78 32.30 9.66
CA LYS A 266 -4.08 31.93 10.90
C LYS A 266 -3.04 30.84 10.61
N VAL A 267 -1.89 30.92 11.29
CA VAL A 267 -0.88 29.87 11.31
C VAL A 267 -0.59 29.47 12.76
N GLU A 268 -0.69 28.17 13.06
CA GLU A 268 -0.27 27.62 14.36
C GLU A 268 1.04 26.84 14.23
N TYR A 269 1.92 27.02 15.21
CA TYR A 269 3.23 26.36 15.24
C TYR A 269 3.24 25.32 16.36
N LYS A 270 3.59 24.08 16.01
CA LYS A 270 3.76 22.97 16.93
C LYS A 270 5.08 22.26 16.67
N THR A 271 5.46 21.39 17.59
CA THR A 271 6.64 20.52 17.46
C THR A 271 6.19 19.07 17.42
N TRP A 272 6.56 18.35 16.37
CA TRP A 272 6.44 16.90 16.34
C TRP A 272 7.68 16.27 16.95
N LYS A 273 7.53 15.68 18.13
CA LYS A 273 8.56 14.83 18.74
C LYS A 273 8.39 13.42 18.21
N ALA A 274 9.28 12.99 17.32
CA ALA A 274 9.26 11.70 16.65
C ALA A 274 10.29 10.74 17.27
N SER A 275 10.40 10.72 18.60
CA SER A 275 11.43 9.95 19.33
C SER A 275 11.42 8.46 19.04
N ARG A 276 10.26 7.90 18.68
CA ARG A 276 10.06 6.49 18.37
C ARG A 276 10.10 6.15 16.88
N PHE A 277 10.17 7.14 16.00
CA PHE A 277 10.14 6.92 14.56
C PHE A 277 11.37 6.11 14.12
N LYS A 278 11.17 4.93 13.51
CA LYS A 278 12.21 4.00 13.05
C LYS A 278 12.32 4.00 11.53
N GLN A 279 13.32 3.31 10.98
CA GLN A 279 13.53 3.28 9.52
C GLN A 279 12.32 2.67 8.79
N GLU A 280 11.69 1.69 9.43
CA GLU A 280 10.47 1.00 9.01
C GLU A 280 9.19 1.81 9.27
N SER A 281 9.22 2.87 10.09
CA SER A 281 8.02 3.67 10.37
C SER A 281 7.47 4.34 9.09
N PRO A 282 6.15 4.28 8.87
CA PRO A 282 5.51 4.93 7.73
C PRO A 282 5.41 6.43 7.99
N LEU A 283 6.12 7.26 7.21
CA LEU A 283 6.09 8.72 7.37
C LEU A 283 4.68 9.26 7.16
N LEU A 284 4.06 8.90 6.02
CA LEU A 284 2.72 9.35 5.65
C LEU A 284 1.64 8.81 6.58
N GLY A 285 1.71 7.52 6.92
CA GLY A 285 0.81 6.94 7.93
C GLY A 285 0.87 7.67 9.27
N ASN A 286 2.06 8.03 9.75
CA ASN A 286 2.22 8.78 11.00
C ASN A 286 1.61 10.19 10.93
N VAL A 287 1.69 10.88 9.79
CA VAL A 287 1.12 12.25 9.68
C VAL A 287 -0.39 12.24 9.43
N TYR A 288 -0.91 11.28 8.63
CA TYR A 288 -2.34 11.14 8.33
C TYR A 288 -3.13 10.43 9.44
N SER A 289 -2.48 9.64 10.29
CA SER A 289 -3.13 9.04 11.46
C SER A 289 -3.50 10.06 12.55
N ARG A 290 -3.01 11.30 12.47
CA ARG A 290 -3.35 12.36 13.42
C ARG A 290 -4.85 12.63 13.40
N PRO A 291 -5.50 12.82 14.56
CA PRO A 291 -6.94 13.04 14.63
C PRO A 291 -7.43 14.19 13.75
N GLU A 292 -6.64 15.25 13.62
CA GLU A 292 -6.96 16.42 12.80
C GLU A 292 -6.97 16.13 11.30
N ALA A 293 -6.21 15.14 10.82
CA ALA A 293 -6.06 14.81 9.41
C ALA A 293 -7.14 13.83 8.88
N LYS A 294 -7.88 13.15 9.77
CA LYS A 294 -8.81 12.08 9.39
C LYS A 294 -10.18 12.58 8.92
N ASN A 295 -10.79 11.86 7.97
CA ASN A 295 -12.22 11.88 7.63
C ASN A 295 -12.83 13.28 7.44
N GLY A 296 -12.10 14.19 6.77
CA GLY A 296 -12.60 15.56 6.52
C GLY A 296 -12.68 16.46 7.77
N LYS A 297 -12.28 15.99 8.95
CA LYS A 297 -12.22 16.78 10.18
C LYS A 297 -11.36 18.04 10.01
N TRP A 298 -10.31 17.95 9.21
CA TRP A 298 -9.46 19.08 8.87
C TRP A 298 -10.25 20.24 8.25
N LYS A 299 -11.30 19.95 7.45
CA LYS A 299 -12.19 20.97 6.89
C LYS A 299 -13.07 21.61 7.94
N GLU A 300 -13.61 20.81 8.87
CA GLU A 300 -14.40 21.33 10.00
C GLU A 300 -13.57 22.26 10.88
N LEU A 301 -12.28 21.94 11.03
CA LEU A 301 -11.29 22.76 11.72
C LEU A 301 -10.86 23.99 10.91
N GLY A 302 -11.30 24.12 9.65
CA GLY A 302 -10.91 25.20 8.74
C GLY A 302 -9.44 25.16 8.34
N LEU A 303 -8.80 23.99 8.36
CA LEU A 303 -7.43 23.81 7.90
C LEU A 303 -7.36 23.88 6.36
N ALA A 304 -6.30 24.51 5.88
CA ALA A 304 -5.96 24.59 4.46
C ALA A 304 -4.85 23.58 4.11
N LYS A 305 -3.81 23.53 4.94
CA LYS A 305 -2.66 22.62 4.78
C LYS A 305 -1.83 22.50 6.06
N VAL A 306 -0.96 21.50 6.11
CA VAL A 306 0.05 21.34 7.17
C VAL A 306 1.44 21.20 6.56
N VAL A 307 2.41 21.92 7.12
CA VAL A 307 3.81 21.87 6.66
C VAL A 307 4.70 21.30 7.75
N TYR A 308 5.40 20.23 7.45
CA TYR A 308 6.41 19.63 8.31
C TYR A 308 7.81 20.07 7.87
N LYS A 309 8.61 20.62 8.79
CA LYS A 309 9.93 21.17 8.49
C LYS A 309 11.00 20.62 9.42
N ILE A 310 12.14 20.25 8.86
CA ILE A 310 13.34 19.88 9.60
C ILE A 310 14.52 20.70 9.06
N ASP A 311 15.20 21.40 9.97
CA ASP A 311 16.40 22.17 9.69
C ASP A 311 17.68 21.33 9.87
#